data_AF-A0A4Y9ZAW6-F1
#
_entry.id   AF-A0A4Y9ZAW6-F1
#
_cell.length_a   1.000
_cell.length_b   1.000
_cell.length_c   1.000
_cell.angle_alpha   90.00
_cell.angle_beta   90.00
_cell.angle_gamma   90.00
#
_symmetry.space_group_name_H-M   'P 1'
#
loop_
_entity.id
_entity.type
_entity.pdbx_description
1 polymer ?
#
loop_
_entity_poly.entity_id
_entity_poly.type
_entity_poly.pdbx_seq_one_letter_code
_entity_poly.pdbx_strand_id
1 'polypeptide(L)'
;MPAVASSSRQRSPSRPGWSIIVKGPATRAYGFILNQECIHYWAPIFYEEIHHTPMPKPTAKNFKSKLRASCSMVTLMLPLKMYKEFPSIPRLWRRLILFPSGEGYLFVLKDNRTMDTTNTELDPQDVEGIKKRLRLGEQSPKWYDIPT
;
A
#
# COMPACT_ATOMS: atom_id res chain seq x y z
N MET A 1 34.56 50.66 23.53
CA MET A 1 34.59 49.36 22.82
C MET A 1 34.38 48.25 23.85
N PRO A 2 33.55 47.21 23.67
CA PRO A 2 32.32 47.03 22.86
C PRO A 2 31.06 47.00 23.79
N ALA A 3 29.86 47.49 23.40
CA ALA A 3 28.84 46.85 22.57
C ALA A 3 28.52 45.37 22.92
N VAL A 4 27.44 45.14 23.68
CA VAL A 4 26.70 43.87 23.61
C VAL A 4 25.27 44.20 23.20
N ALA A 5 24.99 43.86 21.94
CA ALA A 5 23.71 44.02 21.32
C ALA A 5 22.73 42.94 21.77
N SER A 6 21.46 43.35 21.87
CA SER A 6 20.24 42.68 21.38
C SER A 6 20.19 41.15 21.33
N SER A 7 19.13 40.58 21.92
CA SER A 7 18.05 40.02 21.08
C SER A 7 16.87 39.58 21.96
N SER A 8 15.84 40.41 22.07
CA SER A 8 14.50 39.91 22.43
C SER A 8 13.95 39.17 21.21
N ARG A 9 14.21 37.87 21.10
CA ARG A 9 13.51 37.06 20.09
C ARG A 9 12.09 36.81 20.55
N GLN A 10 11.20 37.51 19.87
CA GLN A 10 9.76 37.31 19.82
C GLN A 10 9.42 35.82 19.85
N ARG A 11 8.49 35.43 20.74
CA ARG A 11 7.82 34.13 20.65
C ARG A 11 7.23 34.01 19.25
N SER A 12 7.73 33.07 18.47
CA SER A 12 7.16 32.73 17.18
C SER A 12 5.68 32.39 17.37
N PRO A 13 4.79 32.86 16.49
CA PRO A 13 3.41 32.44 16.53
C PRO A 13 3.37 30.92 16.34
N SER A 14 2.77 30.24 17.31
CA SER A 14 2.38 28.84 17.24
C SER A 14 1.75 28.59 15.87
N ARG A 15 2.40 27.75 15.06
CA ARG A 15 1.86 27.29 13.77
C ARG A 15 0.42 26.82 13.99
N PRO A 16 -0.52 27.08 13.06
CA PRO A 16 -1.86 26.53 13.17
C PRO A 16 -1.71 25.02 13.28
N GLY A 17 -2.07 24.47 14.44
CA GLY A 17 -2.13 23.04 14.63
C GLY A 17 -3.10 22.53 13.58
N TRP A 18 -2.59 21.75 12.62
CA TRP A 18 -3.45 20.98 11.73
C TRP A 18 -4.22 20.03 12.64
N SER A 19 -5.42 20.42 13.02
CA SER A 19 -6.38 19.54 13.65
C SER A 19 -6.78 18.55 12.56
N ILE A 20 -6.04 17.45 12.45
CA ILE A 20 -6.48 16.30 11.67
C ILE A 20 -7.71 15.79 12.41
N ILE A 21 -8.89 16.18 11.93
CA ILE A 21 -10.14 15.56 12.35
C ILE A 21 -10.06 14.12 11.81
N VAL A 22 -9.62 13.19 12.66
CA VAL A 22 -9.63 11.77 12.33
C VAL A 22 -11.09 11.31 12.40
N LYS A 23 -11.82 11.45 11.29
CA LYS A 23 -13.17 10.88 11.13
C LYS A 23 -13.06 9.35 11.06
N GLY A 24 -13.03 8.68 12.22
CA GLY A 24 -13.17 7.23 12.32
C GLY A 24 -12.20 6.40 11.46
N PRO A 25 -12.41 5.07 11.38
CA PRO A 25 -11.74 4.23 10.40
C PRO A 25 -12.33 4.45 8.99
N ALA A 26 -11.53 4.25 7.94
CA ALA A 26 -12.04 4.24 6.57
C ALA A 26 -13.13 3.16 6.42
N THR A 27 -14.24 3.50 5.79
CA THR A 27 -15.34 2.56 5.49
C THR A 27 -15.33 2.10 4.05
N ARG A 28 -14.65 2.83 3.16
CA ARG A 28 -14.50 2.49 1.74
C ARG A 28 -13.07 2.70 1.27
N ALA A 29 -12.63 1.84 0.37
CA ALA A 29 -11.32 1.91 -0.27
C ALA A 29 -11.47 1.77 -1.78
N TYR A 30 -10.72 2.59 -2.52
CA TYR A 30 -10.61 2.51 -3.96
C TYR A 30 -9.37 1.71 -4.33
N GLY A 31 -9.50 0.69 -5.17
CA GLY A 31 -8.35 -0.15 -5.50
C GLY A 31 -8.64 -1.34 -6.39
N PHE A 32 -7.69 -2.28 -6.41
CA PHE A 32 -7.72 -3.49 -7.21
C PHE A 32 -7.87 -4.74 -6.33
N ILE A 33 -8.64 -5.72 -6.78
CA ILE A 33 -8.72 -7.02 -6.09
C ILE A 33 -7.61 -7.92 -6.63
N LEU A 34 -6.73 -8.33 -5.72
CA LEU A 34 -5.68 -9.30 -5.92
C LEU A 34 -6.21 -10.67 -5.54
N ASN A 35 -6.52 -11.48 -6.55
CA ASN A 35 -6.94 -12.86 -6.36
C ASN A 35 -5.77 -13.76 -5.94
N GLN A 36 -6.08 -15.03 -5.64
CA GLN A 36 -5.07 -16.00 -5.22
C GLN A 36 -4.00 -16.25 -6.31
N GLU A 37 -4.35 -16.13 -7.59
CA GLU A 37 -3.40 -16.30 -8.69
C GLU A 37 -2.33 -15.19 -8.71
N CYS A 38 -2.73 -13.95 -8.46
CA CYS A 38 -1.81 -12.83 -8.28
C CYS A 38 -0.84 -13.09 -7.11
N ILE A 39 -1.37 -13.57 -5.98
CA ILE A 39 -0.55 -13.91 -4.81
C ILE A 39 0.44 -15.04 -5.13
N HIS A 40 -0.02 -16.11 -5.81
CA HIS A 40 0.83 -17.23 -6.21
C HIS A 40 1.90 -16.84 -7.24
N TYR A 41 1.62 -15.87 -8.12
CA TYR A 41 2.60 -15.35 -9.07
C TYR A 41 3.74 -14.61 -8.35
N TRP A 42 3.41 -13.76 -7.37
CA TRP A 42 4.41 -12.96 -6.64
C TRP A 42 5.17 -13.75 -5.58
N ALA A 43 4.59 -14.82 -5.03
CA ALA A 43 5.22 -15.62 -3.98
C ALA A 43 6.64 -16.14 -4.33
N PRO A 44 6.89 -16.80 -5.49
CA PRO A 44 8.24 -17.23 -5.86
C PRO A 44 9.20 -16.06 -6.08
N ILE A 45 8.72 -14.95 -6.63
CA ILE A 45 9.53 -13.73 -6.86
C ILE A 45 10.04 -13.19 -5.52
N PHE A 46 9.16 -13.02 -4.54
CA PHE A 46 9.58 -12.55 -3.21
C PHE A 46 10.40 -13.57 -2.43
N TYR A 47 10.15 -14.86 -2.60
CA TYR A 47 11.01 -15.89 -2.01
C TYR A 47 12.46 -15.70 -2.47
N GLU A 48 12.66 -15.54 -3.78
CA GLU A 48 13.99 -15.37 -4.36
C GLU A 48 14.64 -14.04 -3.96
N GLU A 49 13.87 -12.95 -3.93
CA GLU A 49 14.36 -11.64 -3.46
C GLU A 49 14.83 -11.67 -2.00
N ILE A 50 14.15 -12.43 -1.12
CA ILE A 50 14.45 -12.49 0.32
C ILE A 50 15.58 -13.49 0.62
N HIS A 51 15.56 -14.65 -0.02
CA HIS A 51 16.49 -15.74 0.30
C HIS A 51 17.70 -15.80 -0.63
N HIS A 52 17.73 -14.97 -1.68
CA HIS A 52 18.74 -14.99 -2.73
C HIS A 52 18.93 -16.39 -3.35
N THR A 53 17.85 -17.17 -3.42
CA THR A 53 17.83 -18.51 -3.98
C THR A 53 16.45 -18.81 -4.58
N PRO A 54 16.36 -19.59 -5.68
CA PRO A 54 15.09 -19.93 -6.28
C PRO A 54 14.15 -20.67 -5.32
N MET A 55 12.84 -20.43 -5.48
CA MET A 55 11.81 -21.22 -4.80
C MET A 55 12.02 -22.72 -5.13
N PRO A 56 11.95 -23.63 -4.14
CA PRO A 56 12.05 -25.06 -4.41
C PRO A 56 11.00 -25.54 -5.41
N LYS A 57 11.33 -26.60 -6.13
CA LYS A 57 10.38 -27.23 -7.07
C LYS A 57 9.18 -27.83 -6.33
N PRO A 58 8.00 -27.94 -6.97
CA PRO A 58 6.80 -28.54 -6.37
C PRO A 58 6.96 -29.93 -5.77
N THR A 59 7.93 -30.72 -6.26
CA THR A 59 8.26 -32.06 -5.77
C THR A 59 9.04 -32.08 -4.45
N ALA A 60 9.60 -30.94 -4.04
CA ALA A 60 10.35 -30.85 -2.79
C ALA A 60 9.43 -30.95 -1.57
N LYS A 61 9.85 -31.72 -0.55
CA LYS A 61 9.06 -31.94 0.68
C LYS A 61 8.66 -30.63 1.39
N ASN A 62 9.48 -29.59 1.30
CA ASN A 62 9.24 -28.28 1.93
C ASN A 62 8.60 -27.24 0.99
N PHE A 63 8.22 -27.61 -0.23
CA PHE A 63 7.64 -26.68 -1.20
C PHE A 63 6.38 -26.00 -0.66
N LYS A 64 5.40 -26.79 -0.20
CA LYS A 64 4.11 -26.27 0.25
C LYS A 64 4.25 -25.28 1.42
N SER A 65 5.11 -25.60 2.39
CA SER A 65 5.34 -24.71 3.54
C SER A 65 6.03 -23.41 3.13
N LYS A 66 7.02 -23.48 2.24
CA LYS A 66 7.72 -22.30 1.72
C LYS A 66 6.81 -21.44 0.86
N LEU A 67 6.05 -22.04 -0.05
CA LEU A 67 5.07 -21.32 -0.86
C LEU A 67 4.05 -20.58 0.01
N ARG A 68 3.51 -21.25 1.05
CA ARG A 68 2.56 -20.62 1.99
C ARG A 68 3.19 -19.45 2.75
N ALA A 69 4.41 -19.61 3.24
CA ALA A 69 5.15 -18.53 3.91
C ALA A 69 5.36 -17.35 2.96
N SER A 70 5.77 -17.61 1.71
CA SER A 70 5.95 -16.59 0.69
C SER A 70 4.65 -15.90 0.28
N CYS A 71 3.54 -16.62 0.17
CA CYS A 71 2.22 -16.00 -0.05
C CYS A 71 1.87 -15.02 1.06
N SER A 72 2.21 -15.35 2.31
CA SER A 72 2.04 -14.42 3.44
C SER A 72 2.94 -13.19 3.28
N MET A 73 4.19 -13.36 2.82
CA MET A 73 5.10 -12.26 2.54
C MET A 73 4.64 -11.34 1.41
N VAL A 74 3.96 -11.87 0.39
CA VAL A 74 3.36 -11.05 -0.69
C VAL A 74 2.47 -9.97 -0.09
N THR A 75 1.66 -10.30 0.92
CA THR A 75 0.72 -9.33 1.50
C THR A 75 1.41 -8.14 2.18
N LEU A 76 2.66 -8.32 2.63
CA LEU A 76 3.48 -7.30 3.27
C LEU A 76 4.33 -6.53 2.26
N MET A 77 4.98 -7.27 1.35
CA MET A 77 6.01 -6.75 0.46
C MET A 77 5.45 -6.13 -0.81
N LEU A 78 4.36 -6.68 -1.34
CA LEU A 78 3.77 -6.21 -2.59
C LEU A 78 3.36 -4.74 -2.50
N PRO A 79 2.65 -4.29 -1.45
CA PRO A 79 2.31 -2.89 -1.38
C PRO A 79 3.54 -2.00 -1.27
N LEU A 80 4.52 -2.38 -0.44
CA LEU A 80 5.77 -1.63 -0.29
C LEU A 80 6.49 -1.45 -1.64
N LYS A 81 6.49 -2.49 -2.48
CA LYS A 81 7.10 -2.45 -3.80
C LYS A 81 6.34 -1.51 -4.73
N MET A 82 5.01 -1.62 -4.79
CA MET A 82 4.18 -0.76 -5.64
C MET A 82 4.30 0.73 -5.27
N TYR A 83 4.23 1.10 -3.98
CA TYR A 83 4.38 2.52 -3.58
C TYR A 83 5.80 3.09 -3.76
N LYS A 84 6.81 2.23 -3.92
CA LYS A 84 8.17 2.67 -4.29
C LYS A 84 8.26 2.91 -5.79
N GLU A 85 7.63 2.06 -6.60
CA GLU A 85 7.62 2.15 -8.06
C GLU A 85 6.70 3.28 -8.57
N PHE A 86 5.60 3.55 -7.85
CA PHE A 86 4.58 4.54 -8.20
C PHE A 86 4.39 5.54 -7.04
N PRO A 87 5.32 6.51 -6.88
CA PRO A 87 5.36 7.39 -5.71
C PRO A 87 4.24 8.44 -5.67
N SER A 88 3.49 8.66 -6.76
CA SER A 88 2.37 9.60 -6.76
C SER A 88 1.15 9.07 -5.99
N ILE A 89 1.04 7.75 -5.83
CA ILE A 89 -0.06 7.14 -5.09
C ILE A 89 0.10 7.46 -3.60
N PRO A 90 -0.95 7.98 -2.94
CA PRO A 90 -0.87 8.35 -1.54
C PRO A 90 -0.54 7.15 -0.66
N ARG A 91 0.40 7.32 0.27
CA ARG A 91 0.81 6.28 1.20
C ARG A 91 -0.20 6.15 2.33
N LEU A 92 -1.06 5.16 2.22
CA LEU A 92 -2.12 4.92 3.21
C LEU A 92 -1.64 4.04 4.36
N TRP A 93 -2.39 4.11 5.47
CA TRP A 93 -2.21 3.23 6.62
C TRP A 93 -2.58 1.78 6.28
N ARG A 94 -3.74 1.57 5.63
CA ARG A 94 -4.15 0.26 5.11
C ARG A 94 -3.85 0.21 3.62
N ARG A 95 -2.84 -0.58 3.27
CA ARG A 95 -2.33 -0.73 1.90
C ARG A 95 -2.87 -1.97 1.19
N LEU A 96 -3.24 -2.96 2.00
CA LEU A 96 -3.83 -4.20 1.59
C LEU A 96 -4.90 -4.59 2.59
N ILE A 97 -6.08 -5.01 2.13
CA ILE A 97 -7.21 -5.40 2.98
C ILE A 97 -7.69 -6.78 2.54
N LEU A 98 -7.75 -7.75 3.45
CA LEU A 98 -8.30 -9.08 3.16
C LEU A 98 -9.83 -8.99 3.05
N PHE A 99 -10.39 -9.51 1.97
CA PHE A 99 -11.84 -9.63 1.80
C PHE A 99 -12.32 -11.00 2.30
N PRO A 100 -13.31 -11.05 3.22
CA PRO A 100 -13.80 -12.30 3.79
C PRO A 100 -14.58 -13.18 2.79
N SER A 101 -15.03 -12.60 1.67
CA SER A 101 -15.74 -13.28 0.58
C SER A 101 -14.88 -14.28 -0.20
N GLY A 102 -13.58 -14.42 0.11
CA GLY A 102 -12.65 -15.26 -0.65
C GLY A 102 -12.21 -14.64 -1.97
N GLU A 103 -12.62 -13.40 -2.27
CA GLU A 103 -12.23 -12.66 -3.47
C GLU A 103 -10.74 -12.28 -3.47
N GLY A 104 -10.10 -12.32 -2.30
CA GLY A 104 -8.67 -12.12 -2.14
C GLY A 104 -8.36 -10.85 -1.34
N TYR A 105 -7.40 -10.07 -1.82
CA TYR A 105 -6.92 -8.88 -1.13
C TYR A 105 -7.19 -7.61 -1.95
N LEU A 106 -7.77 -6.58 -1.34
CA LEU A 106 -7.87 -5.26 -1.96
C LEU A 106 -6.54 -4.53 -1.79
N PHE A 107 -5.85 -4.27 -2.90
CA PHE A 107 -4.73 -3.32 -2.97
C PHE A 107 -5.27 -1.90 -3.05
N VAL A 108 -5.04 -1.10 -2.01
CA VAL A 108 -5.70 0.20 -1.81
C VAL A 108 -4.89 1.32 -2.46
N LEU A 109 -5.52 2.08 -3.35
CA LEU A 109 -4.93 3.26 -3.98
C LEU A 109 -5.29 4.55 -3.23
N LYS A 110 -6.53 4.64 -2.75
CA LYS A 110 -7.01 5.69 -1.84
C LYS A 110 -8.14 5.18 -0.96
N ASP A 111 -8.40 5.84 0.16
CA ASP A 111 -9.49 5.52 1.07
C ASP A 111 -10.35 6.76 1.36
N ASN A 112 -11.44 6.57 2.08
CA ASN A 112 -12.31 7.67 2.49
C ASN A 112 -12.07 8.16 3.93
N ARG A 113 -10.88 7.91 4.50
CA ARG A 113 -10.59 8.26 5.90
C ARG A 113 -10.56 9.77 6.12
N THR A 114 -10.03 10.51 5.15
CA THR A 114 -10.00 11.97 5.18
C THR A 114 -10.57 12.54 3.89
N MET A 115 -10.99 13.80 3.93
CA MET A 115 -11.43 14.51 2.71
C MET A 115 -10.30 14.57 1.69
N ASP A 116 -9.07 14.76 2.16
CA ASP A 116 -7.88 14.80 1.31
C ASP A 116 -7.66 13.48 0.58
N THR A 117 -7.69 12.33 1.28
CA THR A 117 -7.52 11.02 0.62
C THR A 117 -8.67 10.69 -0.30
N THR A 118 -9.90 11.07 0.07
CA THR A 118 -11.10 10.86 -0.75
C THR A 118 -11.00 11.60 -2.09
N ASN A 119 -10.64 12.89 -2.03
CA ASN A 119 -10.62 13.80 -3.17
C ASN A 119 -9.29 13.78 -3.93
N THR A 120 -8.28 13.05 -3.45
CA THR A 120 -7.02 12.90 -4.18
C THR A 120 -7.28 12.32 -5.56
N GLU A 121 -6.87 13.07 -6.59
CA GLU A 121 -6.80 12.59 -7.95
C GLU A 121 -5.59 11.66 -8.07
N LEU A 122 -5.82 10.48 -8.64
CA LEU A 122 -4.76 9.52 -8.91
C LEU A 122 -4.29 9.75 -10.34
N ASP A 123 -2.97 9.79 -10.54
CA ASP A 123 -2.41 9.87 -11.88
C ASP A 123 -2.84 8.63 -12.70
N PRO A 124 -3.56 8.79 -13.82
CA PRO A 124 -3.98 7.67 -14.65
C PRO A 124 -2.81 6.81 -15.13
N GLN A 125 -1.62 7.39 -15.34
CA GLN A 125 -0.43 6.65 -15.78
C GLN A 125 0.07 5.71 -14.68
N ASP A 126 0.08 6.16 -13.43
CA ASP A 126 0.49 5.31 -12.30
C ASP A 126 -0.57 4.24 -12.00
N VAL A 127 -1.86 4.56 -12.10
CA VAL A 127 -2.93 3.56 -11.95
C VAL A 127 -2.81 2.47 -13.02
N GLU A 128 -2.57 2.85 -14.27
CA GLU A 128 -2.37 1.91 -15.37
C GLU A 128 -1.06 1.13 -15.23
N GLY A 129 0.01 1.78 -14.77
CA GLY A 129 1.29 1.17 -14.47
C GLY A 129 1.16 0.08 -13.41
N ILE A 130 0.46 0.36 -12.32
CA ILE A 130 0.14 -0.61 -11.26
C ILE A 130 -0.66 -1.78 -11.82
N LYS A 131 -1.72 -1.51 -12.61
CA LYS A 131 -2.55 -2.55 -13.22
C LYS A 131 -1.71 -3.52 -14.06
N LYS A 132 -0.84 -2.98 -14.92
CA LYS A 132 0.08 -3.76 -15.75
C LYS A 132 1.07 -4.54 -14.91
N ARG A 133 1.66 -3.89 -13.90
CA ARG A 133 2.67 -4.50 -13.01
C ARG A 133 2.10 -5.67 -12.23
N LEU A 134 0.85 -5.55 -11.79
CA LEU A 134 0.11 -6.58 -11.07
C LEU A 134 -0.57 -7.62 -11.98
N ARG A 135 -0.49 -7.44 -13.31
CA ARG A 135 -1.05 -8.34 -14.35
C ARG A 135 -2.57 -8.54 -14.23
N LEU A 136 -3.30 -7.47 -13.94
CA LEU A 136 -4.73 -7.54 -13.63
C LEU A 136 -5.65 -7.53 -14.86
N GLY A 137 -5.07 -7.59 -16.07
CA GLY A 137 -5.82 -7.61 -17.33
C GLY A 137 -6.70 -6.37 -17.50
N GLU A 138 -7.99 -6.60 -17.76
CA GLU A 138 -9.00 -5.56 -17.99
C GLU A 138 -9.62 -5.01 -16.70
N GLN A 139 -9.19 -5.50 -15.52
CA GLN A 139 -9.73 -5.02 -14.25
C GLN A 139 -9.50 -3.52 -14.08
N SER A 140 -10.56 -2.76 -13.80
CA SER A 140 -10.48 -1.37 -13.39
C SER A 140 -10.56 -1.25 -11.86
N PRO A 141 -9.88 -0.26 -11.26
CA PRO A 141 -10.05 -0.03 -9.84
C PRO A 141 -11.42 0.59 -9.58
N LYS A 142 -12.03 0.22 -8.46
CA LYS A 142 -13.33 0.74 -8.04
C LYS A 142 -13.37 0.90 -6.52
N TRP A 143 -14.41 1.57 -6.04
CA TRP A 143 -14.66 1.67 -4.60
C TRP A 143 -15.28 0.38 -4.08
N TYR A 144 -14.72 -0.12 -2.99
CA TYR A 144 -15.22 -1.26 -2.23
C TYR A 144 -15.52 -0.84 -0.81
N ASP A 145 -16.51 -1.48 -0.21
CA ASP A 145 -16.78 -1.34 1.21
C ASP A 145 -15.79 -2.20 1.99
N ILE A 146 -15.17 -1.61 3.00
CA ILE A 146 -14.15 -2.26 3.81
C ILE A 146 -14.86 -3.07 4.91
N PRO A 147 -14.55 -4.37 5.05
CA PRO A 147 -15.04 -5.15 6.18
C PRO A 147 -14.56 -4.52 7.51
N THR A 148 -15.51 -4.13 8.37
CA THR A 148 -15.24 -3.58 9.71
C THR A 148 -15.15 -4.66 10.76
#